data_AF-A0AAN7B3S1-F1
#
_entry.id   AF-A0AAN7B3S1-F1
#
_cell.length_a   1.000
_cell.length_b   1.000
_cell.length_c   1.000
_cell.angle_alpha   90.00
_cell.angle_beta   90.00
_cell.angle_gamma   90.00
#
_symmetry.space_group_name_H-M   'P 1'
#
loop_
_entity.id
_entity.type
_entity.pdbx_description
1 polymer ?
#
loop_
_entity_poly.entity_id
_entity_poly.type
_entity_poly.pdbx_seq_one_letter_code
_entity_poly.pdbx_strand_id
1 'polypeptide(L)'
;MTTPPLYHQFTTSFGSINTFQPIPLEISLSHPQTFRSFSNTYLSSKHGTVENEMSLTLSSVVLPTFSKGLDTLTHILQAAQEHASKNGINADDTYPNARLVDDMRPLTFQVQNSTRTVLRVVSRLQGTAEEAWEDNETTFADFYKRIDKARNILKNADVKKIDERAETQVDVPLGPQIFKISAKDSALNQGIPNFFFHLQTAYAILRAQGVPIGKRDYIGSFLGI
;
A
#
# COMPACT_ATOMS: atom_id res chain seq x y z
N MET A 1 47.35 -12.88 -15.92
CA MET A 1 46.63 -12.55 -14.69
C MET A 1 45.21 -12.18 -15.06
N THR A 2 44.25 -13.07 -14.84
CA THR A 2 42.80 -12.79 -14.72
C THR A 2 42.09 -14.10 -14.41
N THR A 3 41.83 -14.35 -13.14
CA THR A 3 40.95 -15.42 -12.64
C THR A 3 39.49 -14.97 -12.71
N PRO A 4 38.56 -15.75 -13.29
CA PRO A 4 37.11 -15.53 -13.14
C PRO A 4 36.57 -16.15 -11.82
N PRO A 5 35.41 -15.69 -11.32
CA PRO A 5 34.97 -15.92 -9.94
C PRO A 5 34.34 -17.29 -9.71
N LEU A 6 34.58 -17.81 -8.50
CA LEU A 6 34.07 -19.07 -7.95
C LEU A 6 32.56 -18.99 -7.67
N TYR A 7 31.79 -19.87 -8.30
CA TYR A 7 30.43 -20.23 -7.89
C TYR A 7 30.53 -21.29 -6.79
N HIS A 8 30.25 -20.93 -5.54
CA HIS A 8 30.03 -21.91 -4.48
C HIS A 8 28.58 -22.41 -4.52
N GLN A 9 28.42 -23.67 -4.92
CA GLN A 9 27.20 -24.44 -4.73
C GLN A 9 27.04 -24.76 -3.23
N PHE A 10 25.96 -24.30 -2.62
CA PHE A 10 25.56 -24.76 -1.29
C PHE A 10 24.64 -25.97 -1.43
N THR A 11 25.14 -27.14 -1.06
CA THR A 11 24.35 -28.33 -0.80
C THR A 11 23.75 -28.24 0.60
N THR A 12 22.43 -28.13 0.73
CA THR A 12 21.74 -28.31 2.01
C THR A 12 21.18 -29.73 2.10
N SER A 13 21.68 -30.47 3.07
CA SER A 13 21.20 -31.79 3.50
C SER A 13 19.79 -31.66 4.09
N PHE A 14 18.80 -32.32 3.50
CA PHE A 14 17.49 -32.50 4.11
C PHE A 14 17.52 -33.70 5.08
N GLY A 15 17.52 -33.40 6.38
CA GLY A 15 17.23 -34.38 7.42
C GLY A 15 15.77 -34.79 7.37
N SER A 16 15.52 -36.08 7.25
CA SER A 16 14.20 -36.73 7.31
C SER A 16 13.54 -36.49 8.67
N ILE A 17 12.34 -35.91 8.68
CA ILE A 17 11.44 -35.92 9.84
C ILE A 17 10.13 -36.60 9.46
N ASN A 18 9.77 -37.56 10.30
CA ASN A 18 8.75 -38.58 10.12
C ASN A 18 7.30 -38.05 10.02
N THR A 19 6.56 -38.68 9.10
CA THR A 19 5.15 -39.13 9.18
C THR A 19 4.12 -38.25 9.90
N PHE A 20 3.32 -37.52 9.13
CA PHE A 20 1.99 -37.05 9.55
C PHE A 20 0.97 -38.19 9.41
N GLN A 21 0.36 -38.60 10.52
CA GLN A 21 -0.88 -39.38 10.50
C GLN A 21 -2.08 -38.41 10.49
N PRO A 22 -3.08 -38.58 9.60
CA PRO A 22 -4.24 -37.70 9.57
C PRO A 22 -5.21 -38.03 10.71
N ILE A 23 -5.60 -37.00 11.47
CA ILE A 23 -6.69 -37.07 12.45
C ILE A 23 -8.02 -36.98 11.67
N PRO A 24 -8.97 -37.92 11.82
CA PRO A 24 -10.27 -37.79 11.18
C PRO A 24 -11.13 -36.78 11.96
N LEU A 25 -11.52 -35.68 11.33
CA LEU A 25 -12.61 -34.82 11.80
C LEU A 25 -13.94 -35.40 11.30
N GLU A 26 -14.69 -36.06 12.18
CA GLU A 26 -16.11 -36.30 11.94
C GLU A 26 -16.88 -34.99 12.16
N ILE A 27 -17.32 -34.37 11.07
CA ILE A 27 -18.24 -33.23 11.11
C ILE A 27 -19.66 -33.80 11.09
N SER A 28 -20.32 -33.81 12.26
CA SER A 28 -21.76 -34.06 12.38
C SER A 28 -22.54 -32.88 11.78
N LEU A 29 -22.99 -33.02 10.53
CA LEU A 29 -23.88 -32.05 9.87
C LEU A 29 -25.33 -32.30 10.30
N SER A 30 -25.79 -31.63 11.35
CA SER A 30 -27.21 -31.54 11.68
C SER A 30 -27.68 -30.08 11.58
N HIS A 31 -28.00 -29.63 10.36
CA HIS A 31 -29.06 -28.65 10.03
C HIS A 31 -29.05 -28.35 8.51
N PRO A 32 -30.15 -28.56 7.76
CA PRO A 32 -30.23 -28.13 6.38
C PRO A 32 -30.54 -26.63 6.33
N GLN A 33 -29.52 -25.79 6.11
CA GLN A 33 -29.75 -24.42 5.66
C GLN A 33 -30.02 -24.46 4.16
N THR A 34 -31.27 -24.24 3.78
CA THR A 34 -31.69 -24.09 2.39
C THR A 34 -30.94 -22.92 1.74
N PHE A 35 -30.04 -23.22 0.80
CA PHE A 35 -29.45 -22.22 -0.08
C PHE A 35 -30.54 -21.69 -1.01
N ARG A 36 -31.08 -20.50 -0.75
CA ARG A 36 -31.87 -19.77 -1.73
C ARG A 36 -30.92 -19.23 -2.79
N SER A 37 -31.02 -19.78 -4.01
CA SER A 37 -30.48 -19.17 -5.22
C SER A 37 -31.14 -17.80 -5.40
N PHE A 38 -30.37 -16.73 -5.32
CA PHE A 38 -30.80 -15.44 -5.84
C PHE A 38 -30.56 -15.45 -7.35
N SER A 39 -31.63 -15.73 -8.10
CA SER A 39 -31.66 -15.46 -9.53
C SER A 39 -31.71 -13.95 -9.72
N ASN A 40 -30.66 -13.37 -10.31
CA ASN A 40 -30.66 -11.98 -10.76
C ASN A 40 -31.53 -11.87 -12.01
N THR A 41 -32.82 -11.59 -11.82
CA THR A 41 -33.71 -11.22 -12.91
C THR A 41 -33.50 -9.74 -13.22
N TYR A 42 -32.76 -9.44 -14.28
CA TYR A 42 -32.69 -8.09 -14.83
C TYR A 42 -34.07 -7.68 -15.37
N LEU A 43 -34.75 -6.77 -14.66
CA LEU A 43 -35.95 -6.12 -15.15
C LEU A 43 -35.55 -5.03 -16.16
N SER A 44 -35.91 -5.25 -17.41
CA SER A 44 -35.91 -4.24 -18.47
C SER A 44 -37.01 -3.22 -18.19
N SER A 45 -36.68 -1.99 -17.78
CA SER A 45 -37.61 -0.86 -17.82
C SER A 45 -37.34 0.01 -19.06
N LYS A 46 -38.40 0.22 -19.85
CA LYS A 46 -38.45 1.25 -20.91
C LYS A 46 -38.90 2.57 -20.27
N HIS A 47 -38.41 3.67 -20.85
CA HIS A 47 -38.73 5.08 -20.59
C HIS A 47 -38.03 5.77 -19.40
N GLY A 48 -36.98 6.54 -19.73
CA GLY A 48 -37.18 8.00 -19.74
C GLY A 48 -36.87 8.79 -18.47
N THR A 49 -35.73 8.56 -17.84
CA THR A 49 -34.84 9.61 -17.29
C THR A 49 -33.46 8.98 -17.22
N VAL A 50 -32.44 9.60 -17.84
CA VAL A 50 -31.04 9.22 -17.58
C VAL A 50 -30.75 9.72 -16.16
N GLU A 51 -31.12 8.91 -15.16
CA GLU A 51 -30.48 9.02 -13.86
C GLU A 51 -28.99 8.80 -14.15
N ASN A 52 -28.17 9.78 -13.78
CA ASN A 52 -26.72 9.68 -13.86
C ASN A 52 -26.31 8.51 -12.97
N GLU A 53 -26.25 7.31 -13.55
CA GLU A 53 -25.77 6.11 -12.89
C GLU A 53 -24.31 6.45 -12.50
N MET A 54 -24.08 6.77 -11.22
CA MET A 54 -22.74 7.02 -10.73
C MET A 54 -22.00 5.69 -10.70
N SER A 55 -21.57 5.22 -11.88
CA SER A 55 -20.73 4.05 -12.00
C SER A 55 -19.43 4.35 -11.25
N LEU A 56 -19.01 3.43 -10.39
CA LEU A 56 -17.77 3.56 -9.65
C LEU A 56 -16.60 3.69 -10.63
N THR A 57 -15.99 4.88 -10.69
CA THR A 57 -14.83 5.11 -11.57
C THR A 57 -13.53 4.76 -10.85
N LEU A 58 -12.49 4.43 -11.61
CA LEU A 58 -11.19 4.04 -11.05
C LEU A 58 -10.58 5.18 -10.23
N SER A 59 -10.64 6.40 -10.77
CA SER A 59 -10.19 7.62 -10.11
C SER A 59 -10.90 7.87 -8.77
N SER A 60 -12.22 7.65 -8.71
CA SER A 60 -13.02 7.86 -7.49
C SER A 60 -12.67 6.89 -6.35
N VAL A 61 -12.06 5.76 -6.67
CA VAL A 61 -11.57 4.78 -5.69
C VAL A 61 -10.12 5.05 -5.31
N VAL A 62 -9.26 5.21 -6.32
CA VAL A 62 -7.80 5.20 -6.12
C VAL A 62 -7.32 6.50 -5.47
N LEU A 63 -7.77 7.66 -5.96
CA LEU A 63 -7.25 8.95 -5.49
C LEU A 63 -7.61 9.21 -4.02
N PRO A 64 -8.88 9.03 -3.58
CA PRO A 64 -9.23 9.24 -2.17
C PRO A 64 -8.58 8.21 -1.23
N THR A 65 -8.39 6.97 -1.68
CA THR A 65 -7.70 5.93 -0.90
C THR A 65 -6.28 6.35 -0.55
N PHE A 66 -5.50 6.83 -1.52
CA PHE A 66 -4.14 7.32 -1.26
C PHE A 66 -4.15 8.62 -0.46
N SER A 67 -5.07 9.55 -0.74
CA SER A 67 -5.16 10.82 0.01
C SER A 67 -5.35 10.55 1.50
N LYS A 68 -6.35 9.74 1.85
CA LYS A 68 -6.64 9.36 3.25
C LYS A 68 -5.46 8.65 3.90
N GLY A 69 -4.75 7.80 3.14
CA GLY A 69 -3.54 7.15 3.61
C GLY A 69 -2.37 8.10 3.89
N LEU A 70 -2.16 9.12 3.05
CA LEU A 70 -1.14 10.15 3.28
C LEU A 70 -1.49 11.04 4.48
N ASP A 71 -2.78 11.29 4.71
CA ASP A 71 -3.27 11.99 5.89
C ASP A 71 -3.01 11.17 7.16
N THR A 72 -3.29 9.87 7.12
CA THR A 72 -2.91 8.94 8.20
C THR A 72 -1.40 8.93 8.44
N LEU A 73 -0.58 8.88 7.38
CA LEU A 73 0.88 8.92 7.49
C LEU A 73 1.36 10.20 8.18
N THR A 74 0.77 11.34 7.82
CA THR A 74 1.09 12.63 8.44
C THR A 74 0.71 12.63 9.93
N HIS A 75 -0.50 12.16 10.25
CA HIS A 75 -1.00 12.10 11.63
C HIS A 75 -0.09 11.27 12.54
N ILE A 76 0.31 10.06 12.11
CA ILE A 76 1.16 9.20 12.95
C ILE A 76 2.58 9.76 13.10
N LEU A 77 3.09 10.49 12.09
CA LEU A 77 4.38 11.19 12.19
C LEU A 77 4.30 12.37 13.15
N GLN A 78 3.21 13.14 13.13
CA GLN A 78 2.96 14.22 14.09
C GLN A 78 2.88 13.67 15.52
N ALA A 79 2.15 12.58 15.73
CA ALA A 79 2.08 11.91 17.03
C ALA A 79 3.46 11.45 17.53
N ALA A 80 4.35 11.01 16.63
CA ALA A 80 5.73 10.67 16.97
C ALA A 80 6.55 11.88 17.40
N GLN A 81 6.47 13.02 16.69
CA GLN A 81 7.14 14.26 17.09
C GLN A 81 6.63 14.78 18.43
N GLU A 82 5.31 14.75 18.66
CA GLU A 82 4.74 15.14 19.94
C GLU A 82 5.21 14.24 21.08
N HIS A 83 5.25 12.93 20.85
CA HIS A 83 5.77 11.98 21.83
C HIS A 83 7.24 12.26 22.13
N ALA A 84 8.08 12.49 21.12
CA ALA A 84 9.48 12.80 21.32
C ALA A 84 9.67 14.10 22.13
N SER A 85 8.94 15.16 21.77
CA SER A 85 8.96 16.44 22.50
C SER A 85 8.58 16.27 23.98
N LYS A 86 7.50 15.53 24.28
CA LYS A 86 7.04 15.26 25.65
C LYS A 86 8.03 14.44 26.50
N ASN A 87 8.90 13.67 25.87
CA ASN A 87 9.85 12.78 26.54
C ASN A 87 11.31 13.24 26.42
N GLY A 88 11.58 14.43 25.88
CA GLY A 88 12.94 14.95 25.71
C GLY A 88 13.80 14.15 24.71
N ILE A 89 13.15 13.49 23.75
CA ILE A 89 13.80 12.69 22.70
C ILE A 89 14.02 13.59 21.47
N ASN A 90 15.16 13.46 20.79
CA ASN A 90 15.32 14.05 19.46
C ASN A 90 14.63 13.15 18.41
N ALA A 91 13.52 13.64 17.83
CA ALA A 91 12.74 12.90 16.85
C ALA A 91 13.55 12.56 15.58
N ASP A 92 14.34 13.51 15.09
CA ASP A 92 15.11 13.38 13.84
C ASP A 92 16.29 12.41 13.98
N ASP A 93 16.84 12.26 15.20
CA ASP A 93 17.89 11.26 15.46
C ASP A 93 17.30 9.85 15.70
N THR A 94 16.12 9.78 16.33
CA THR A 94 15.59 8.53 16.88
C THR A 94 14.77 7.73 15.87
N TYR A 95 13.80 8.37 15.21
CA TYR A 95 12.80 7.64 14.44
C TYR A 95 13.19 7.30 13.00
N PRO A 96 13.85 8.18 12.22
CA PRO A 96 14.13 7.92 10.81
C PRO A 96 14.83 6.58 10.53
N ASN A 97 15.79 6.21 11.39
CA ASN A 97 16.57 4.98 11.27
C ASN A 97 15.94 3.75 11.96
N ALA A 98 14.84 3.92 12.69
CA ALA A 98 14.18 2.85 13.43
C ALA A 98 13.60 1.77 12.49
N ARG A 99 13.67 0.51 12.93
CA ARG A 99 13.26 -0.70 12.19
C ARG A 99 12.48 -1.64 13.12
N LEU A 100 11.71 -2.56 12.54
CA LEU A 100 11.06 -3.64 13.30
C LEU A 100 12.01 -4.81 13.59
N VAL A 101 12.83 -5.16 12.60
CA VAL A 101 13.84 -6.23 12.63
C VAL A 101 15.03 -5.80 11.78
N ASP A 102 16.20 -6.40 12.00
CA ASP A 102 17.49 -5.92 11.48
C ASP A 102 17.55 -5.83 9.94
N ASP A 103 16.97 -6.80 9.24
CA ASP A 103 16.96 -6.88 7.76
C ASP A 103 15.85 -6.05 7.11
N MET A 104 14.89 -5.53 7.90
CA MET A 104 13.82 -4.69 7.40
C MET A 104 14.30 -3.26 7.19
N ARG A 105 13.76 -2.60 6.16
CA ARG A 105 14.05 -1.20 5.86
C ARG A 105 13.46 -0.24 6.91
N PRO A 106 14.14 0.89 7.20
CA PRO A 106 13.79 1.78 8.31
C PRO A 106 12.59 2.69 7.99
N LEU A 107 12.14 3.47 8.98
CA LEU A 107 11.01 4.41 8.85
C LEU A 107 11.14 5.33 7.63
N THR A 108 12.33 5.91 7.40
CA THR A 108 12.61 6.75 6.21
C THR A 108 12.19 6.06 4.92
N PHE A 109 12.57 4.80 4.75
CA PHE A 109 12.22 4.02 3.56
C PHE A 109 10.72 3.77 3.45
N GLN A 110 10.02 3.57 4.57
CA GLN A 110 8.57 3.35 4.57
C GLN A 110 7.82 4.62 4.13
N VAL A 111 8.25 5.80 4.59
CA VAL A 111 7.72 7.10 4.14
C VAL A 111 8.02 7.32 2.66
N GLN A 112 9.25 7.03 2.24
CA GLN A 112 9.69 7.18 0.86
C GLN A 112 8.89 6.29 -0.11
N ASN A 113 8.62 5.03 0.26
CA ASN A 113 7.87 4.12 -0.61
C ASN A 113 6.37 4.40 -0.57
N SER A 114 5.80 4.79 0.57
CA SER A 114 4.39 5.20 0.62
C SER A 114 4.12 6.34 -0.37
N THR A 115 4.96 7.38 -0.36
CA THR A 115 4.84 8.53 -1.27
C THR A 115 5.21 8.21 -2.71
N ARG A 116 6.25 7.38 -2.94
CA ARG A 116 6.65 6.95 -4.30
C ARG A 116 5.60 6.07 -4.97
N THR A 117 4.90 5.24 -4.19
CA THR A 117 3.80 4.42 -4.74
C THR A 117 2.69 5.30 -5.29
N VAL A 118 2.37 6.42 -4.63
CA VAL A 118 1.42 7.41 -5.16
C VAL A 118 1.88 7.96 -6.51
N LEU A 119 3.13 8.44 -6.59
CA LEU A 119 3.72 8.91 -7.86
C LEU A 119 3.61 7.86 -8.96
N ARG A 120 4.09 6.64 -8.71
CA ARG A 120 4.15 5.55 -9.69
C ARG A 120 2.77 5.17 -10.21
N VAL A 121 1.82 4.97 -9.30
CA VAL A 121 0.46 4.58 -9.67
C VAL A 121 -0.19 5.68 -10.51
N VAL A 122 -0.12 6.94 -10.05
CA VAL A 122 -0.76 8.05 -10.77
C VAL A 122 -0.09 8.32 -12.12
N SER A 123 1.24 8.21 -12.24
CA SER A 123 1.94 8.30 -13.53
C SER A 123 1.51 7.20 -14.49
N ARG A 124 1.40 5.94 -14.04
CA ARG A 124 0.95 4.82 -14.89
C ARG A 124 -0.49 4.97 -15.35
N LEU A 125 -1.39 5.33 -14.43
CA LEU A 125 -2.79 5.55 -14.75
C LEU A 125 -2.97 6.65 -15.80
N GLN A 126 -2.17 7.71 -15.72
CA GLN A 126 -2.20 8.80 -16.72
C GLN A 126 -1.33 8.54 -17.96
N GLY A 127 -0.51 7.49 -17.96
CA GLY A 127 0.48 7.24 -19.01
C GLY A 127 1.51 8.37 -19.15
N THR A 128 1.92 8.97 -18.03
CA THR A 128 2.97 10.01 -17.99
C THR A 128 4.28 9.41 -17.46
N ALA A 129 5.40 10.10 -17.73
CA ALA A 129 6.68 9.69 -17.17
C ALA A 129 6.68 9.81 -15.63
N GLU A 130 7.40 8.91 -14.96
CA GLU A 130 7.66 9.01 -13.53
C GLU A 130 8.75 10.08 -13.31
N GLU A 131 8.48 11.08 -12.47
CA GLU A 131 9.51 12.03 -12.03
C GLU A 131 10.49 11.31 -11.09
N ALA A 132 11.80 11.44 -11.32
CA ALA A 132 12.79 10.89 -10.40
C ALA A 132 12.82 11.72 -9.11
N TRP A 133 12.61 11.08 -7.97
CA TRP A 133 12.78 11.69 -6.65
C TRP A 133 13.99 11.08 -5.97
N GLU A 134 14.90 11.93 -5.52
CA GLU A 134 16.00 11.48 -4.67
C GLU A 134 15.47 11.05 -3.29
N ASP A 135 16.18 10.12 -2.66
CA ASP A 135 15.81 9.54 -1.36
C ASP A 135 16.76 10.06 -0.27
N ASN A 136 16.78 11.38 -0.10
CA ASN A 136 17.72 12.10 0.78
C ASN A 136 17.08 12.65 2.06
N GLU A 137 15.84 12.25 2.38
CA GLU A 137 15.14 12.70 3.58
C GLU A 137 15.81 12.16 4.85
N THR A 138 16.11 13.07 5.78
CA THR A 138 16.74 12.73 7.07
C THR A 138 15.94 13.23 8.27
N THR A 139 15.06 14.21 8.07
CA THR A 139 14.26 14.84 9.13
C THR A 139 12.76 14.66 8.90
N PHE A 140 11.96 14.86 9.95
CA PHE A 140 10.50 14.93 9.83
C PHE A 140 10.05 16.08 8.92
N ALA A 141 10.77 17.19 8.91
CA ALA A 141 10.48 18.29 7.99
C ALA A 141 10.62 17.83 6.52
N ASP A 142 11.59 16.98 6.22
CA ASP A 142 11.75 16.40 4.88
C ASP A 142 10.65 15.39 4.57
N PHE A 143 10.24 14.57 5.54
CA PHE A 143 9.10 13.66 5.39
C PHE A 143 7.82 14.42 5.01
N TYR A 144 7.51 15.52 5.70
CA TYR A 144 6.33 16.31 5.37
C TYR A 144 6.40 16.93 3.98
N LYS A 145 7.56 17.51 3.60
CA LYS A 145 7.76 18.02 2.23
C LYS A 145 7.52 16.94 1.17
N ARG A 146 8.01 15.71 1.42
CA ARG A 146 7.82 14.59 0.49
C ARG A 146 6.35 14.15 0.43
N ILE A 147 5.66 14.09 1.57
CA ILE A 147 4.24 13.77 1.62
C ILE A 147 3.43 14.83 0.87
N ASP A 148 3.73 16.12 1.04
CA ASP A 148 3.05 17.21 0.35
C ASP A 148 3.28 17.17 -1.16
N LYS A 149 4.48 16.76 -1.61
CA LYS A 149 4.75 16.49 -3.03
C LYS A 149 3.83 15.39 -3.57
N ALA A 150 3.63 14.30 -2.82
CA ALA A 150 2.70 13.22 -3.20
C ALA A 150 1.23 13.66 -3.17
N ARG A 151 0.81 14.48 -2.19
CA ARG A 151 -0.52 15.09 -2.16
C ARG A 151 -0.77 15.97 -3.38
N ASN A 152 0.23 16.73 -3.80
CA ASN A 152 0.12 17.58 -4.99
C ASN A 152 -0.08 16.76 -6.28
N ILE A 153 0.50 15.57 -6.37
CA ILE A 153 0.23 14.64 -7.48
C ILE A 153 -1.25 14.22 -7.49
N LEU A 154 -1.80 13.84 -6.34
CA LEU A 154 -3.21 13.44 -6.23
C LEU A 154 -4.16 14.59 -6.58
N LYS A 155 -3.87 15.80 -6.08
CA LYS A 155 -4.68 16.99 -6.31
C LYS A 155 -4.75 17.39 -7.78
N ASN A 156 -3.66 17.21 -8.52
CA ASN A 156 -3.57 17.61 -9.93
C ASN A 156 -3.76 16.44 -10.91
N ALA A 157 -4.23 15.28 -10.42
CA ALA A 157 -4.45 14.13 -11.26
C ALA A 157 -5.59 14.38 -12.26
N ASP A 158 -5.38 14.02 -13.52
CA ASP A 158 -6.40 14.06 -14.57
C ASP A 158 -7.34 12.85 -14.41
N VAL A 159 -8.43 13.09 -13.66
CA VAL A 159 -9.49 12.10 -13.37
C VAL A 159 -10.02 11.44 -14.64
N LYS A 160 -10.28 12.23 -15.70
CA LYS A 160 -10.83 11.72 -16.96
C LYS A 160 -9.84 10.77 -17.61
N LYS A 161 -8.57 11.17 -17.69
CA LYS A 161 -7.53 10.34 -18.30
C LYS A 161 -7.27 9.05 -17.54
N ILE A 162 -7.34 9.08 -16.21
CA ILE A 162 -7.23 7.88 -15.37
C ILE A 162 -8.35 6.89 -15.72
N ASP A 163 -9.59 7.37 -15.81
CA ASP A 163 -10.75 6.52 -16.04
C ASP A 163 -10.78 5.96 -17.48
N GLU A 164 -10.44 6.77 -18.48
CA GLU A 164 -10.35 6.33 -19.89
C GLU A 164 -9.24 5.30 -20.13
N ARG A 165 -8.19 5.31 -19.31
CA ARG A 165 -7.02 4.42 -19.46
C ARG A 165 -7.10 3.16 -18.61
N ALA A 166 -8.17 2.92 -17.87
CA ALA A 166 -8.28 1.82 -16.90
C ALA A 166 -7.85 0.45 -17.48
N GLU A 167 -8.23 0.14 -18.72
CA GLU A 167 -7.92 -1.15 -19.38
C GLU A 167 -6.63 -1.14 -20.23
N THR A 168 -5.89 -0.01 -20.27
CA THR A 168 -4.63 0.08 -21.02
C THR A 168 -3.56 -0.78 -20.37
N GLN A 169 -2.78 -1.51 -21.17
CA GLN A 169 -1.65 -2.29 -20.67
C GLN A 169 -0.51 -1.37 -20.24
N VAL A 170 0.03 -1.61 -19.05
CA VAL A 170 1.17 -0.89 -18.47
C VAL A 170 2.22 -1.88 -17.97
N ASP A 171 3.47 -1.43 -17.99
CA ASP A 171 4.60 -2.18 -17.45
C ASP A 171 4.71 -1.93 -15.94
N VAL A 172 4.69 -3.00 -15.15
CA VAL A 172 4.86 -2.98 -13.70
C VAL A 172 6.12 -3.77 -13.33
N PRO A 173 7.23 -3.09 -13.01
CA PRO A 173 8.45 -3.78 -12.59
C PRO A 173 8.29 -4.33 -11.16
N LEU A 174 8.62 -5.62 -10.99
CA LEU A 174 8.69 -6.30 -9.70
C LEU A 174 10.03 -7.04 -9.61
N GLY A 175 11.03 -6.35 -9.05
CA GLY A 175 12.42 -6.82 -9.08
C GLY A 175 12.94 -6.92 -10.53
N PRO A 176 13.51 -8.06 -10.96
CA PRO A 176 14.02 -8.23 -12.31
C PRO A 176 12.92 -8.51 -13.36
N GLN A 177 11.68 -8.73 -12.94
CA GLN A 177 10.57 -9.09 -13.83
C GLN A 177 9.72 -7.85 -14.15
N ILE A 178 9.20 -7.79 -15.37
CA ILE A 178 8.23 -6.78 -15.81
C ILE A 178 6.91 -7.48 -16.10
N PHE A 179 5.87 -7.10 -15.38
CA PHE A 179 4.51 -7.59 -15.59
C PHE A 179 3.75 -6.62 -16.49
N LYS A 180 3.13 -7.14 -17.56
CA LYS A 180 2.21 -6.38 -18.41
C LYS A 180 0.79 -6.66 -17.96
N ILE A 181 0.18 -5.67 -17.31
CA ILE A 181 -1.18 -5.77 -16.77
C ILE A 181 -1.96 -4.49 -17.07
N SER A 182 -3.28 -4.50 -16.87
CA SER A 182 -4.10 -3.30 -17.04
C SER A 182 -3.69 -2.20 -16.04
N ALA A 183 -3.89 -0.94 -16.41
CA ALA A 183 -3.62 0.20 -15.54
C ALA A 183 -4.44 0.11 -14.23
N LYS A 184 -5.69 -0.34 -14.35
CA LYS A 184 -6.57 -0.69 -13.22
C LYS A 184 -5.93 -1.73 -12.30
N ASP A 185 -5.49 -2.87 -12.82
CA ASP A 185 -4.89 -3.93 -12.01
C ASP A 185 -3.56 -3.47 -11.38
N SER A 186 -2.80 -2.62 -12.09
CA SER A 186 -1.58 -2.03 -11.54
C SER A 186 -1.88 -1.17 -10.30
N ALA A 187 -3.00 -0.44 -10.28
CA ALA A 187 -3.40 0.36 -9.14
C ALA A 187 -4.01 -0.49 -8.03
N LEU A 188 -4.98 -1.34 -8.36
CA LEU A 188 -5.79 -2.08 -7.37
C LEU A 188 -5.05 -3.28 -6.77
N ASN A 189 -4.28 -4.01 -7.58
CA ASN A 189 -3.67 -5.28 -7.16
C ASN A 189 -2.19 -5.15 -6.79
N GLN A 190 -1.52 -4.08 -7.21
CA GLN A 190 -0.13 -3.81 -6.85
C GLN A 190 0.02 -2.52 -6.03
N GLY A 191 -0.48 -1.40 -6.54
CA GLY A 191 -0.30 -0.09 -5.94
C GLY A 191 -0.89 0.03 -4.53
N ILE A 192 -2.19 -0.22 -4.40
CA ILE A 192 -2.91 -0.13 -3.12
C ILE A 192 -2.32 -1.08 -2.06
N PRO A 193 -2.13 -2.39 -2.33
CA PRO A 193 -1.52 -3.30 -1.35
C PRO A 193 -0.11 -2.85 -0.93
N ASN A 194 0.72 -2.40 -1.89
CA ASN A 194 2.08 -1.95 -1.61
C ASN A 194 2.10 -0.69 -0.74
N PHE A 195 1.24 0.29 -1.05
CA PHE A 195 1.10 1.51 -0.25
C PHE A 195 0.72 1.18 1.20
N PHE A 196 -0.30 0.33 1.41
CA PHE A 196 -0.76 -0.02 2.74
C PHE A 196 0.25 -0.87 3.53
N PHE A 197 1.04 -1.71 2.85
CA PHE A 197 2.15 -2.40 3.47
C PHE A 197 3.14 -1.41 4.09
N HIS A 198 3.55 -0.39 3.33
CA HIS A 198 4.50 0.62 3.82
C HIS A 198 3.89 1.53 4.89
N LEU A 199 2.64 1.97 4.74
CA LEU A 199 1.94 2.78 5.74
C LEU A 199 1.78 2.03 7.08
N GLN A 200 1.30 0.78 7.03
CA GLN A 200 1.16 -0.04 8.23
C GLN A 200 2.51 -0.36 8.87
N THR A 201 3.56 -0.54 8.07
CA THR A 201 4.91 -0.74 8.58
C THR A 201 5.43 0.52 9.29
N ALA A 202 5.22 1.71 8.71
CA ALA A 202 5.57 2.97 9.37
C ALA A 202 4.86 3.12 10.72
N TYR A 203 3.55 2.84 10.76
CA TYR A 203 2.77 2.77 11.99
C TYR A 203 3.39 1.79 13.01
N ALA A 204 3.72 0.58 12.57
CA ALA A 204 4.26 -0.46 13.44
C ALA A 204 5.64 -0.08 14.00
N ILE A 205 6.52 0.51 13.18
CA ILE A 205 7.84 1.01 13.64
C ILE A 205 7.64 2.05 14.74
N LEU A 206 6.81 3.07 14.51
CA LEU A 206 6.56 4.12 15.50
C LEU A 206 5.94 3.56 16.78
N ARG A 207 4.99 2.64 16.65
CA ARG A 207 4.37 1.97 17.80
C ARG A 207 5.37 1.14 18.60
N ALA A 208 6.29 0.44 17.93
CA ALA A 208 7.37 -0.31 18.58
C ALA A 208 8.38 0.61 19.28
N GLN A 209 8.55 1.85 18.83
CA GLN A 209 9.36 2.88 19.49
C GLN A 209 8.63 3.61 20.64
N GLY A 210 7.50 3.08 21.12
CA GLY A 210 6.78 3.60 22.27
C GLY A 210 5.80 4.74 21.97
N VAL A 211 5.66 5.17 20.71
CA VAL A 211 4.70 6.22 20.33
C VAL A 211 3.27 5.75 20.69
N PRO A 212 2.46 6.57 21.40
CA PRO A 212 1.16 6.18 21.93
C PRO A 212 0.03 6.18 20.89
N ILE A 213 0.31 5.70 19.68
CA ILE A 213 -0.68 5.54 18.59
C ILE A 213 -1.42 4.20 18.67
N GLY A 214 -2.66 4.18 18.21
CA GLY A 214 -3.54 3.03 18.16
C GLY A 214 -4.31 2.91 16.84
N LYS A 215 -5.25 1.95 16.78
CA LYS A 215 -6.07 1.72 15.59
C LYS A 215 -6.87 2.96 15.17
N ARG A 216 -7.28 3.81 16.13
CA ARG A 216 -7.98 5.07 15.87
C ARG A 216 -7.13 6.05 15.06
N ASP A 217 -5.85 6.20 15.42
CA ASP A 217 -4.89 7.03 14.69
C ASP A 217 -4.67 6.54 13.25
N TYR A 218 -4.75 5.22 13.04
CA TYR A 218 -4.62 4.65 11.70
C TYR A 218 -5.88 4.82 10.85
N ILE A 219 -7.07 4.62 11.42
CA ILE A 219 -8.32 4.58 10.63
C ILE A 219 -9.05 5.92 10.56
N GLY A 220 -8.69 6.90 11.39
CA GLY A 220 -9.39 8.18 11.53
C GLY A 220 -9.63 8.90 10.20
N SER A 221 -8.56 9.13 9.43
CA SER A 221 -8.67 9.77 8.10
C SER A 221 -9.56 9.01 7.12
N PHE A 222 -9.67 7.68 7.24
CA PHE A 222 -10.54 6.89 6.38
C PHE A 222 -12.01 7.07 6.70
N LEU A 223 -12.33 7.29 7.99
CA LEU A 223 -13.67 7.52 8.51
C LEU A 223 -14.06 9.01 8.59
N GLY A 224 -13.12 9.91 8.37
CA GLY A 224 -13.34 11.36 8.45
C GLY A 224 -13.47 11.87 9.90
N ILE A 225 -12.73 11.26 10.83
CA ILE A 225 -12.72 11.60 12.27
C ILE A 225 -11.31 11.86 12.79
#